data_AF-A0AA95LGJ8-F1
#
_entry.id   AF-A0AA95LGJ8-F1
#
_cell.length_a   1.000
_cell.length_b   1.000
_cell.length_c   1.000
_cell.angle_alpha   90.00
_cell.angle_beta   90.00
_cell.angle_gamma   90.00
#
_symmetry.space_group_name_H-M   'P 1'
#
loop_
_entity.id
_entity.type
_entity.pdbx_description
1 polymer ?
#
loop_
_entity_poly.entity_id
_entity_poly.type
_entity_poly.pdbx_seq_one_letter_code
_entity_poly.pdbx_strand_id
1 'polypeptide(L)' 'MEKIAEIFLFFIFMIPMYGVLIWTYFCPEDSLLWGKRWMYKEEPELSEGAIRYAKVASLTVIVVLTIIFGVLIFS' A
#
# COMPACT_ATOMS: atom_id res chain seq x y z
N MET A 1 11.20 22.15 -17.39
CA MET A 1 10.74 22.32 -15.99
C MET A 1 9.53 21.44 -15.68
N GLU A 2 8.62 21.24 -16.62
CA GLU A 2 7.41 20.41 -16.46
C GLU A 2 7.71 18.97 -16.01
N LYS A 3 8.58 18.23 -16.72
CA LYS A 3 8.98 16.85 -16.32
C LYS A 3 9.52 16.72 -14.90
N ILE A 4 10.26 17.71 -14.40
CA ILE A 4 10.84 17.65 -13.03
C ILE A 4 9.74 17.84 -11.99
N ALA A 5 8.81 18.77 -12.24
CA ALA A 5 7.66 19.00 -11.37
C ALA A 5 6.71 17.79 -11.35
N GLU A 6 6.49 17.15 -12.50
CA GLU A 6 5.72 15.90 -12.61
C GLU A 6 6.35 14.76 -11.80
N ILE A 7 7.66 14.53 -11.95
CA ILE A 7 8.39 13.53 -11.17
C ILE A 7 8.27 13.85 -9.67
N PHE A 8 8.46 15.10 -9.27
CA PHE A 8 8.38 15.52 -7.88
C PHE A 8 7.00 15.29 -7.26
N LEU A 9 5.93 15.72 -7.95
CA LEU A 9 4.56 15.47 -7.51
C LEU A 9 4.26 13.97 -7.43
N PHE A 10 4.73 13.21 -8.42
CA PHE A 10 4.56 11.76 -8.43
C PHE A 10 5.18 11.12 -7.18
N PHE A 11 6.43 11.42 -6.84
CA PHE A 11 7.07 10.90 -5.62
C PHE A 11 6.31 11.26 -4.34
N ILE A 12 5.77 12.48 -4.24
CA ILE A 12 4.97 12.90 -3.08
C ILE A 12 3.76 11.98 -2.86
N PHE A 13 3.10 11.55 -3.93
CA PHE A 13 1.98 10.60 -3.83
C PHE A 13 2.43 9.15 -3.64
N MET A 14 3.57 8.76 -4.17
CA MET A 14 4.08 7.40 -4.03
C MET A 14 4.55 7.09 -2.61
N ILE A 15 5.20 8.02 -1.92
CA ILE A 15 5.69 7.83 -0.54
C ILE A 15 4.59 7.33 0.42
N PRO A 16 3.43 8.01 0.57
CA PRO A 16 2.37 7.52 1.45
C PRO A 16 1.78 6.20 0.96
N MET A 17 1.69 5.97 -0.36
CA MET A 17 1.20 4.71 -0.90
C MET A 17 2.12 3.54 -0.53
N TYR A 18 3.44 3.66 -0.71
CA TYR A 18 4.40 2.66 -0.25
C TYR A 18 4.35 2.49 1.27
N GLY A 19 4.18 3.59 2.02
CA GLY A 19 3.99 3.55 3.48
C GLY A 19 2.80 2.66 3.88
N VAL A 20 1.64 2.83 3.24
CA VAL A 20 0.45 2.00 3.48
C VAL A 20 0.69 0.55 3.08
N LEU A 21 1.33 0.29 1.94
CA LEU A 21 1.62 -1.08 1.48
C LEU A 21 2.59 -1.81 2.42
N ILE A 22 3.66 -1.13 2.85
CA ILE A 22 4.63 -1.65 3.80
C ILE A 22 3.95 -1.90 5.15
N TRP A 23 3.15 -0.95 5.63
CA TRP A 23 2.38 -1.11 6.86
C TRP A 23 1.41 -2.30 6.77
N THR A 24 0.76 -2.49 5.63
CA THR A 24 -0.13 -3.64 5.37
C THR A 24 0.61 -4.97 5.42
N TYR A 25 1.86 -5.00 4.94
CA TYR A 25 2.67 -6.22 4.99
C TYR A 25 3.11 -6.59 6.41
N PHE A 26 3.52 -5.61 7.22
CA PHE A 26 4.02 -5.86 8.58
C PHE A 26 2.92 -5.94 9.64
N CYS A 27 1.88 -5.12 9.53
CA CYS A 27 0.75 -5.01 10.44
C CYS A 27 -0.58 -5.19 9.66
N PRO A 28 -0.83 -6.36 9.08
CA PRO A 28 -2.01 -6.63 8.26
C PRO A 28 -3.32 -6.47 9.04
N GLU A 29 -3.33 -6.78 10.33
CA GLU A 29 -4.53 -6.69 11.16
C GLU A 29 -4.97 -5.23 11.37
N ASP A 30 -4.04 -4.37 11.78
CA ASP A 30 -4.32 -2.95 11.97
C ASP A 30 -4.70 -2.25 10.67
N SER A 31 -4.00 -2.57 9.57
CA SER A 31 -4.24 -1.98 8.26
C SER A 31 -5.57 -2.42 7.64
N LEU A 32 -5.96 -3.69 7.74
CA LEU A 32 -7.24 -4.19 7.22
C LEU A 32 -8.44 -3.60 7.95
N LEU A 33 -8.28 -3.29 9.24
CA LEU A 33 -9.31 -2.68 10.09
C LEU A 33 -9.23 -1.15 10.11
N TRP A 34 -8.22 -0.55 9.47
CA TRP A 34 -8.04 0.89 9.44
C TRP A 34 -9.26 1.59 8.85
N GLY A 35 -9.83 2.54 9.61
CA GLY A 35 -11.05 3.25 9.25
C GLY A 35 -12.34 2.42 9.32
N LYS A 36 -12.30 1.15 9.72
CA LYS A 36 -13.46 0.25 9.81
C LYS A 36 -13.79 -0.24 11.22
N ARG A 37 -12.87 -0.11 12.19
CA ARG A 37 -13.10 -0.56 13.58
C ARG A 37 -14.39 -0.04 14.21
N TRP A 38 -14.76 1.23 13.94
CA TRP A 38 -15.97 1.85 14.47
C TRP A 38 -17.28 1.24 13.95
N MET A 39 -17.25 0.45 12.88
CA MET A 39 -18.45 -0.19 12.31
C MET A 39 -18.89 -1.44 13.08
N TYR A 40 -18.01 -2.00 13.92
CA TYR A 40 -18.26 -3.26 14.63
C TYR A 40 -18.55 -2.98 16.10
N LYS A 41 -19.39 -3.82 16.72
CA LYS A 41 -19.75 -3.71 18.15
C LYS A 41 -18.64 -4.21 19.08
N GLU A 42 -17.79 -5.11 18.56
CA GLU A 42 -16.69 -5.78 19.24
C GLU A 42 -15.47 -5.78 18.31
N GLU A 43 -14.27 -6.08 18.83
CA GLU A 43 -13.05 -6.12 18.01
C GLU A 43 -13.18 -7.23 16.94
N PRO A 44 -13.16 -6.89 15.65
CA PRO A 44 -13.40 -7.86 14.59
C PRO A 44 -12.21 -8.81 14.41
N GLU A 45 -12.46 -10.11 14.57
CA GLU A 45 -11.47 -11.14 14.29
C GLU A 45 -11.28 -11.34 12.78
N LEU A 46 -10.03 -11.24 12.33
CA LEU A 46 -9.67 -11.44 10.92
C LEU A 46 -9.33 -12.90 10.66
N SER A 47 -9.78 -13.42 9.52
CA SER A 47 -9.39 -14.77 9.09
C SER A 47 -7.91 -14.82 8.70
N GLU A 48 -7.26 -15.94 8.97
CA GLU A 48 -5.87 -16.18 8.55
C GLU A 48 -5.70 -16.00 7.03
N GLY A 49 -6.71 -16.38 6.26
CA GLY A 49 -6.75 -16.19 4.81
C GLY A 49 -6.71 -14.72 4.41
N ALA A 50 -7.48 -13.86 5.07
CA ALA A 50 -7.49 -12.42 4.82
C ALA A 50 -6.13 -11.79 5.16
N ILE A 51 -5.54 -12.17 6.29
CA ILE A 51 -4.20 -11.73 6.71
C ILE A 51 -3.15 -12.14 5.67
N ARG A 52 -3.14 -13.43 5.29
CA ARG A 52 -2.19 -13.96 4.29
C ARG A 52 -2.35 -13.27 2.93
N TYR A 53 -3.59 -13.07 2.50
CA TYR A 53 -3.88 -12.36 1.26
C TYR A 53 -3.35 -10.93 1.30
N ALA A 54 -3.61 -10.18 2.38
CA ALA A 54 -3.14 -8.81 2.52
C ALA A 54 -1.60 -8.70 2.43
N LYS A 55 -0.86 -9.62 3.06
CA LYS A 55 0.61 -9.67 2.98
C LYS A 55 1.10 -9.98 1.57
N VAL A 56 0.53 -11.01 0.91
CA VAL A 56 0.94 -11.37 -0.46
C VAL A 56 0.59 -10.27 -1.44
N ALA A 57 -0.64 -9.74 -1.38
CA ALA A 57 -1.11 -8.68 -2.27
C ALA A 57 -0.29 -7.40 -2.11
N SER A 58 0.00 -6.96 -0.86
CA SER A 58 0.82 -5.78 -0.62
C SER A 58 2.24 -5.94 -1.19
N LEU A 59 2.88 -7.10 -1.01
CA LEU A 59 4.18 -7.40 -1.59
C LEU A 59 4.14 -7.42 -3.13
N THR A 60 3.13 -8.08 -3.72
CA THR A 60 2.94 -8.11 -5.18
C THR A 60 2.77 -6.70 -5.74
N VAL A 61 1.94 -5.87 -5.11
CA VAL A 61 1.71 -4.48 -5.52
C VAL A 61 2.99 -3.66 -5.39
N ILE A 62 3.78 -3.81 -4.33
CA ILE A 62 5.09 -3.16 -4.16
C ILE A 62 6.01 -3.51 -5.34
N VAL A 63 6.12 -4.79 -5.70
CA VAL A 63 7.00 -5.23 -6.81
C VAL A 63 6.52 -4.65 -8.14
N VAL A 64 5.23 -4.79 -8.46
CA VAL A 64 4.65 -4.29 -9.72
C VAL A 64 4.78 -2.78 -9.84
N LEU A 65 4.46 -2.02 -8.78
CA LEU A 65 4.61 -0.56 -8.78
C LEU A 65 6.06 -0.13 -8.98
N THR A 66 7.01 -0.83 -8.36
CA THR A 66 8.44 -0.52 -8.50
C THR A 66 8.91 -0.71 -9.95
N ILE A 67 8.44 -1.77 -10.62
CA ILE A 67 8.75 -2.03 -12.03
C ILE A 67 8.14 -0.94 -12.92
N ILE A 68 6.84 -0.66 -12.75
CA ILE A 68 6.14 0.39 -13.52
C ILE A 68 6.85 1.73 -13.35
N PHE A 69 7.24 2.07 -12.12
CA PHE A 69 7.96 3.28 -11.79
C PHE A 69 9.32 3.38 -12.50
N GLY A 70 10.10 2.30 -12.50
CA GLY A 70 11.36 2.25 -13.24
C GLY A 70 11.12 2.53 -14.73
N VAL A 71 10.14 1.86 -15.34
CA VAL A 71 9.80 2.09 -16.76
C VAL A 71 9.42 3.54 -17.02
N LEU A 72 8.56 4.14 -16.20
CA LEU A 72 8.09 5.53 -16.38
C LEU A 72 9.19 6.58 -16.25
N ILE A 73 10.21 6.34 -15.41
CA ILE A 73 11.34 7.27 -15.29
C ILE A 73 12.28 7.17 -16.50
N PHE A 74 12.49 5.96 -17.00
CA PHE A 74 13.44 5.71 -18.10
C PHE A 74 12.82 5.81 -19.50
N SER A 75 11.49 5.91 -19.61
CA SER A 75 10.76 6.20 -20.86
C SER A 75 10.75 7.69 -21.19
#